data_AF-M1D6U4-F1
#
_entry.id   AF-M1D6U4-F1
#
_cell.length_a   1.000
_cell.length_b   1.000
_cell.length_c   1.000
_cell.angle_alpha   90.00
_cell.angle_beta   90.00
_cell.angle_gamma   90.00
#
_symmetry.space_group_name_H-M   'P 1'
#
loop_
_entity.id
_entity.type
_entity.pdbx_description
1 polymer ?
#
loop_
_entity_poly.entity_id
_entity_poly.type
_entity_poly.pdbx_seq_one_letter_code
_entity_poly.pdbx_strand_id
1 'polypeptide(L)' 'MECKEVKGQIVIPIFYDVDPSHVRNQCESLAEAFDKHEWRYKDDVEGMHKVKGWKNALTAAANLVGYDIRNR' A
#
# COMPACT_ATOMS: atom_id res chain seq x y z
N MET A 1 -4.74 8.25 0.10
CA MET A 1 -4.96 8.33 1.56
C MET A 1 -5.10 9.77 2.05
N GLU A 2 -4.46 10.73 1.39
CA GLU A 2 -4.62 12.16 1.69
C GLU A 2 -6.07 12.65 1.78
N CYS A 3 -6.97 12.27 0.86
CA CYS A 3 -8.39 12.67 0.96
C CYS A 3 -9.11 12.08 2.18
N LYS A 4 -8.70 10.90 2.67
CA LYS A 4 -9.21 10.35 3.94
C LYS A 4 -8.74 11.21 5.11
N GLU A 5 -7.47 11.62 5.10
CA GLU A 5 -6.85 12.41 6.19
C GLU A 5 -7.35 13.86 6.21
N VAL A 6 -7.40 14.52 5.05
CA VAL A 6 -7.71 15.94 4.92
C VAL A 6 -9.21 16.22 4.80
N LYS A 7 -9.96 15.31 4.15
CA LYS A 7 -11.38 15.53 3.81
C LYS A 7 -12.33 14.56 4.50
N GLY A 8 -11.81 13.65 5.33
CA GLY A 8 -12.64 12.66 6.02
C GLY A 8 -13.27 11.62 5.08
N GLN A 9 -12.71 11.42 3.88
CA GLN A 9 -13.24 10.42 2.93
C GLN A 9 -13.25 9.03 3.57
N ILE A 10 -14.41 8.36 3.53
CA ILE A 10 -14.54 6.97 3.98
C ILE A 10 -13.84 6.06 2.96
N VAL A 11 -12.95 5.19 3.46
CA VAL A 11 -12.23 4.19 2.67
C VAL A 11 -12.45 2.84 3.31
N ILE A 12 -12.85 1.86 2.50
CA ILE A 12 -13.08 0.47 2.93
C ILE A 12 -12.20 -0.43 2.06
N PRO A 13 -11.11 -1.00 2.60
CA PRO A 13 -10.26 -1.91 1.83
C PRO A 13 -10.93 -3.27 1.62
N ILE A 14 -10.69 -3.85 0.44
CA ILE A 14 -11.07 -5.23 0.10
C ILE A 14 -9.77 -5.97 -0.21
N PHE A 15 -9.46 -6.98 0.60
CA PHE A 15 -8.30 -7.85 0.42
C PHE A 15 -8.74 -9.10 -0.32
N TYR A 16 -8.29 -9.22 -1.57
CA TYR A 16 -8.63 -10.31 -2.47
C TYR A 16 -7.44 -11.26 -2.58
N ASP A 17 -7.58 -12.46 -2.01
CA ASP A 17 -6.55 -13.52 -2.02
C ASP A 17 -5.16 -13.04 -1.58
N VAL A 18 -5.14 -12.11 -0.62
CA VAL A 18 -3.91 -11.54 -0.06
C VAL A 18 -4.10 -11.33 1.42
N ASP A 19 -3.04 -11.57 2.19
CA ASP A 19 -3.06 -11.25 3.60
C ASP A 19 -2.99 -9.74 3.84
N PRO A 20 -3.92 -9.14 4.62
CA PRO A 20 -3.81 -7.74 4.99
C PRO A 20 -2.45 -7.40 5.63
N SER A 21 -1.83 -8.34 6.35
CA SER A 21 -0.49 -8.16 6.92
C SER A 21 0.60 -8.08 5.85
N HIS A 22 0.47 -8.81 4.74
CA HIS A 22 1.39 -8.71 3.60
C HIS A 22 1.28 -7.34 2.93
N VAL A 23 0.07 -6.82 2.79
CA VAL A 23 -0.16 -5.46 2.27
C VAL A 23 0.39 -4.40 3.24
N ARG A 24 0.19 -4.58 4.55
CA ARG A 24 0.63 -3.65 5.60
C ARG A 24 2.14 -3.53 5.71
N ASN A 25 2.84 -4.66 5.58
CA ASN A 25 4.28 -4.74 5.74
C ASN A 25 5.03 -4.76 4.40
N GLN A 26 4.30 -4.74 3.28
CA GLN A 26 4.83 -4.85 1.93
C GLN A 26 5.81 -6.03 1.78
N CYS A 27 5.43 -7.22 2.24
CA CYS A 27 6.23 -8.44 2.12
C CYS A 27 5.74 -9.34 0.97
N GLU A 28 6.34 -10.53 0.81
CA GLU A 28 6.07 -11.44 -0.31
C GLU A 28 6.29 -10.73 -1.66
N SER A 29 5.41 -10.96 -2.63
CA SER A 29 5.47 -10.36 -3.97
C SER A 29 5.44 -8.82 -3.97
N LEU A 30 4.91 -8.18 -2.92
CA LEU A 30 4.95 -6.72 -2.80
C LEU A 30 6.38 -6.23 -2.55
N ALA A 31 7.20 -6.97 -1.78
CA ALA A 31 8.59 -6.59 -1.53
C ALA A 31 9.37 -6.54 -2.85
N GLU A 32 9.30 -7.61 -3.64
CA GLU A 32 9.97 -7.70 -4.95
C GLU A 32 9.49 -6.60 -5.92
N ALA A 33 8.18 -6.30 -5.91
CA ALA A 33 7.63 -5.22 -6.73
C ALA A 33 8.17 -3.85 -6.31
N PHE A 34 8.27 -3.59 -5.00
CA PHE A 34 8.83 -2.35 -4.48
C PHE A 34 10.32 -2.22 -4.78
N ASP A 35 11.12 -3.28 -4.60
CA ASP A 35 12.54 -3.27 -4.94
C ASP A 35 12.77 -2.94 -6.42
N LYS A 36 11.94 -3.52 -7.31
CA LYS A 36 11.98 -3.22 -8.75
C LYS A 36 11.64 -1.75 -9.04
N HIS A 37 10.66 -1.19 -8.34
CA HIS A 37 10.29 0.22 -8.50
C HIS A 37 11.36 1.17 -7.94
N GLU A 38 11.93 0.87 -6.77
CA GLU A 38 13.03 1.64 -6.18
C GLU A 38 14.26 1.62 -7.08
N TRP A 39 14.61 0.45 -7.64
CA TRP A 39 15.71 0.36 -8.61
C TRP A 39 15.43 1.17 -9.88
N ARG A 40 14.20 1.12 -10.40
CA ARG A 40 13.79 1.86 -11.61
C ARG A 40 13.87 3.37 -11.40
N TYR A 41 13.57 3.86 -10.21
CA TYR A 41 13.53 5.29 -9.88
C TYR A 41 14.75 5.77 -9.08
N LYS A 42 15.80 4.98 -8.96
CA LYS A 42 16.96 5.28 -8.10
C LYS A 42 17.60 6.66 -8.34
N ASP A 43 17.56 7.15 -9.58
CA ASP A 43 18.12 8.45 -10.00
C ASP A 43 17.03 9.52 -10.23
N ASP A 44 15.76 9.19 -9.94
CA ASP A 44 14.59 10.08 -10.08
C ASP A 44 14.02 10.39 -8.68
N VAL A 45 14.29 11.60 -8.21
CA VAL A 45 13.85 12.08 -6.89
C VAL A 45 12.31 12.12 -6.78
N GLU A 46 11.61 12.46 -7.86
CA GLU A 46 10.15 12.47 -7.86
C GLU A 46 9.61 11.04 -7.85
N GLY A 47 10.21 10.16 -8.64
CA GLY A 47 9.94 8.73 -8.65
C GLY A 47 10.11 8.08 -7.28
N MET A 48 11.20 8.36 -6.58
CA MET A 48 11.43 7.86 -5.22
C MET A 48 10.40 8.38 -4.21
N HIS A 49 10.00 9.64 -4.31
CA HIS A 49 8.92 10.17 -3.49
C HIS A 49 7.58 9.47 -3.78
N LYS A 50 7.28 9.15 -5.04
CA LYS A 50 6.08 8.39 -5.42
C LYS A 50 6.10 7.00 -4.80
N VAL A 51 7.23 6.28 -4.89
CA VAL A 51 7.36 4.93 -4.30
C VAL A 51 7.14 4.95 -2.79
N LYS A 52 7.73 5.92 -2.09
CA LYS A 52 7.50 6.12 -0.65
C LYS A 52 6.04 6.44 -0.35
N GLY A 53 5.40 7.26 -1.17
CA GLY A 53 3.98 7.59 -1.08
C GLY A 53 3.09 6.35 -1.23
N TRP A 54 3.40 5.45 -2.16
CA TRP A 54 2.69 4.19 -2.34
C TRP A 54 2.84 3.25 -1.15
N LYS A 55 4.07 3.07 -0.63
CA LYS A 55 4.32 2.28 0.59
C LYS A 55 3.46 2.78 1.75
N ASN A 56 3.51 4.08 2.04
CA ASN A 56 2.71 4.69 3.10
C ASN A 56 1.19 4.52 2.88
N ALA A 57 0.73 4.70 1.63
CA ALA A 57 -0.68 4.57 1.31
C ALA A 57 -1.19 3.14 1.51
N LEU A 58 -0.41 2.13 1.12
CA LEU A 58 -0.75 0.72 1.32
C LEU A 58 -0.76 0.35 2.81
N THR A 59 0.26 0.77 3.57
CA THR A 59 0.27 0.57 5.04
C THR A 59 -0.96 1.20 5.70
N ALA A 60 -1.28 2.45 5.35
CA ALA A 60 -2.42 3.15 5.91
C ALA A 60 -3.76 2.50 5.53
N ALA A 61 -3.90 2.03 4.29
CA ALA A 61 -5.10 1.31 3.85
C ALA A 61 -5.23 -0.05 4.57
N ALA A 62 -4.15 -0.80 4.73
CA ALA A 62 -4.14 -2.10 5.40
C ALA A 62 -4.34 -2.05 6.92
N ASN A 63 -4.27 -0.84 7.50
CA ASN A 63 -4.60 -0.58 8.90
C ASN A 63 -6.08 -0.25 9.13
N LEU A 64 -6.88 -0.14 8.06
CA LEU A 64 -8.32 0.08 8.18
C LEU A 64 -9.07 -1.24 8.35
N VAL A 65 -10.22 -1.17 9.02
CA VAL A 65 -11.19 -2.27 9.01
C VAL A 65 -11.75 -2.40 7.59
N GLY A 66 -11.72 -3.61 7.06
CA GLY A 66 -12.24 -3.92 5.73
C GLY A 66 -12.57 -5.40 5.58
N TYR A 67 -12.66 -5.85 4.33
CA TYR A 67 -13.10 -7.20 4.00
C TYR A 67 -11.94 -8.05 3.52
N ASP A 68 -11.65 -9.14 4.23
CA ASP A 68 -10.75 -10.19 3.76
C ASP A 68 -11.58 -11.36 3.27
N ILE A 69 -11.53 -11.64 1.96
CA ILE A 69 -12.35 -12.68 1.35
C ILE A 69 -11.96 -14.09 1.79
N ARG A 70 -10.75 -14.29 2.33
CA ARG A 70 -10.25 -15.58 2.81
C ARG A 70 -10.88 -15.96 4.15
N ASN A 71 -11.41 -14.98 4.88
CA ASN A 71 -12.05 -15.13 6.18
C ASN A 71 -13.58 -15.00 6.08
N ARG A 72 -14.18 -15.42 4.96
CA ARG A 72 -15.62 -15.32 4.70
C ARG A 72 -16.33 -16.66 4.81
#